data_AF-A0A8H3AGS5-F1
#
_entry.id   AF-A0A8H3AGS5-F1
#
_cell.length_a   1.000
_cell.length_b   1.000
_cell.length_c   1.000
_cell.angle_alpha   90.00
_cell.angle_beta   90.00
_cell.angle_gamma   90.00
#
_symmetry.space_group_name_H-M   'P 1'
#
loop_
_entity.id
_entity.type
_entity.pdbx_description
1 polymer ?
#
loop_
_entity_poly.entity_id
_entity_poly.type
_entity_poly.pdbx_seq_one_letter_code
_entity_poly.pdbx_strand_id
1 'polypeptide(L)'
;YGWRHQVKGWSERGIRLIIPDTLGYYGSSQPTNPEDYAMKRQSDDLEELVRQAGISDDEKIIVIAHDWGAAAANRLIQFKPSLVKGAANFQYQAFFASPESTAIINANADRFVRLMYTSARQAAAGEVPSFEKAGAIETWLKDETKTVIPELLTQEELDIMLSEIKAGVGFGAMLNYYRTRKINYELEKDLPQDVRPDIPKLMVIPSADPAIPVALSVHAEKSLTNVEIVWLEGLCGHWVQLEQPQEVEKIVGEWVERFTAKDWTP
;
A
#
# COMPACT_ATOMS: atom_id res chain seq x y z
N TYR A 1 -3.04 10.06 6.09
CA TYR A 1 -4.46 9.66 6.32
C TYR A 1 -4.76 8.17 6.35
N GLY A 2 -3.93 7.29 5.75
CA GLY A 2 -4.25 5.86 5.62
C GLY A 2 -4.44 5.09 6.93
N TRP A 3 -3.79 5.48 8.03
CA TRP A 3 -3.79 4.76 9.31
C TRP A 3 -4.58 5.44 10.43
N ARG A 4 -5.34 6.49 10.11
CA ARG A 4 -5.94 7.41 11.09
C ARG A 4 -6.81 6.72 12.15
N HIS A 5 -7.50 5.65 11.77
CA HIS A 5 -8.39 4.92 12.67
C HIS A 5 -7.63 4.05 13.67
N GLN A 6 -6.42 3.61 13.35
CA GLN A 6 -5.62 2.72 14.19
C GLN A 6 -4.75 3.48 15.21
N VAL A 7 -4.38 4.74 14.89
CA VAL A 7 -3.42 5.53 15.70
C VAL A 7 -3.82 5.57 17.17
N LYS A 8 -5.11 5.85 17.44
CA LYS A 8 -5.60 6.00 18.81
C LYS A 8 -5.48 4.69 19.59
N GLY A 9 -6.05 3.59 19.09
CA GLY A 9 -6.05 2.33 19.83
C GLY A 9 -4.66 1.72 19.98
N TRP A 10 -3.78 1.85 18.97
CA TRP A 10 -2.38 1.42 19.14
C TRP A 10 -1.62 2.28 20.16
N SER A 11 -1.84 3.59 20.19
CA SER A 11 -1.23 4.46 21.20
C SER A 11 -1.74 4.15 22.61
N GLU A 12 -3.04 3.86 22.78
CA GLU A 12 -3.64 3.47 24.06
C GLU A 12 -3.11 2.13 24.59
N ARG A 13 -2.62 1.26 23.69
CA ARG A 13 -1.88 0.02 24.02
C ARG A 13 -0.41 0.26 24.41
N GLY A 14 0.05 1.52 24.40
CA GLY A 14 1.43 1.88 24.73
C GLY A 14 2.43 1.68 23.58
N ILE A 15 1.94 1.47 22.35
CA ILE A 15 2.80 1.33 21.16
C ILE A 15 3.28 2.71 20.73
N ARG A 16 4.61 2.89 20.64
CA ARG A 16 5.20 4.09 20.03
C ARG A 16 5.06 4.01 18.51
N LEU A 17 4.32 4.94 17.92
CA LEU A 17 4.05 4.98 16.48
C LEU A 17 4.95 5.98 15.75
N ILE A 18 5.49 5.56 14.61
CA ILE A 18 6.17 6.42 13.63
C ILE A 18 5.44 6.23 12.30
N ILE A 19 4.73 7.26 11.83
CA ILE A 19 3.87 7.19 10.64
C ILE A 19 4.32 8.30 9.67
N PRO A 20 5.31 8.04 8.80
CA PRO A 20 5.79 9.04 7.86
C PRO A 20 4.85 9.18 6.66
N ASP A 21 4.87 10.36 6.03
CA ASP A 21 4.55 10.46 4.61
C ASP A 21 5.72 9.87 3.82
N THR A 22 5.46 8.92 2.92
CA THR A 22 6.52 8.31 2.11
C THR A 22 6.97 9.25 0.98
N LEU A 23 8.12 8.95 0.35
CA LEU A 23 8.63 9.77 -0.75
C LEU A 23 7.54 9.97 -1.82
N GLY A 24 7.37 11.21 -2.27
CA GLY A 24 6.35 11.60 -3.25
C GLY A 24 4.97 11.90 -2.68
N TYR A 25 4.77 11.76 -1.37
CA TYR A 25 3.50 12.07 -0.70
C TYR A 25 3.63 13.32 0.19
N TYR A 26 2.67 14.23 0.03
CA TYR A 26 2.38 15.31 0.97
C TYR A 26 3.62 16.09 1.43
N GLY A 27 3.93 16.09 2.73
CA GLY A 27 5.04 16.85 3.31
C GLY A 27 6.43 16.30 3.00
N SER A 28 6.52 15.08 2.48
CA SER A 28 7.79 14.47 2.07
C SER A 28 8.26 14.97 0.72
N SER A 29 9.57 14.85 0.48
CA SER A 29 10.19 15.24 -0.80
C SER A 29 9.50 14.56 -1.99
N GLN A 30 9.34 15.30 -3.09
CA GLN A 30 8.62 14.84 -4.28
C GLN A 30 9.50 14.93 -5.54
N PRO A 31 10.64 14.20 -5.59
CA PRO A 31 11.50 14.19 -6.77
C PRO A 31 10.74 13.67 -7.99
N THR A 32 11.14 14.08 -9.19
CA THR A 32 10.45 13.68 -10.42
C THR A 32 11.09 12.48 -11.11
N ASN A 33 12.32 12.11 -10.73
CA ASN A 33 13.05 10.99 -11.32
C ASN A 33 12.54 9.64 -10.75
N PRO A 34 12.05 8.71 -11.60
CA PRO A 34 11.63 7.39 -11.15
C PRO A 34 12.70 6.59 -10.40
N GLU A 35 13.99 6.81 -10.65
CA GLU A 35 15.07 6.09 -9.94
C GLU A 35 15.09 6.36 -8.43
N ASP A 36 14.64 7.54 -7.99
CA ASP A 36 14.56 7.88 -6.57
C ASP A 36 13.46 7.07 -5.85
N TYR A 37 12.51 6.53 -6.60
CA TYR A 37 11.43 5.68 -6.12
C TYR A 37 11.77 4.18 -6.18
N ALA A 38 13.00 3.85 -6.59
CA ALA A 38 13.49 2.48 -6.52
C ALA A 38 13.47 2.03 -5.06
N MET A 39 13.12 0.79 -4.83
CA MET A 39 12.70 0.42 -3.48
C MET A 39 13.83 0.06 -2.55
N LYS A 40 14.99 -0.26 -3.11
CA LYS A 40 16.24 -0.15 -2.36
C LYS A 40 16.41 1.26 -1.76
N ARG A 41 16.13 2.34 -2.52
CA ARG A 41 16.24 3.71 -2.00
C ARG A 41 15.20 3.98 -0.91
N GLN A 42 13.97 3.52 -1.11
CA GLN A 42 12.92 3.60 -0.08
C GLN A 42 13.35 2.88 1.22
N SER A 43 14.02 1.73 1.13
CA SER A 43 14.58 1.05 2.30
C SER A 43 15.70 1.85 2.97
N ASP A 44 16.61 2.45 2.19
CA ASP A 44 17.69 3.31 2.70
C ASP A 44 17.08 4.54 3.45
N ASP A 45 16.04 5.17 2.91
CA ASP A 45 15.34 6.30 3.53
C ASP A 45 14.61 5.92 4.83
N LEU A 46 13.98 4.75 4.87
CA LEU A 46 13.30 4.24 6.07
C LEU A 46 14.30 3.89 7.19
N GLU A 47 15.47 3.34 6.85
CA GLU A 47 16.54 3.12 7.84
C GLU A 47 16.98 4.45 8.47
N GLU A 48 17.23 5.46 7.64
CA GLU A 48 17.64 6.78 8.12
C GLU A 48 16.55 7.45 8.96
N LEU A 49 15.27 7.32 8.58
CA LEU A 49 14.14 7.81 9.36
C LEU A 49 14.12 7.18 10.76
N VAL A 50 14.37 5.87 10.87
CA VAL A 50 14.40 5.15 12.15
C VAL A 50 15.53 5.66 13.03
N ARG A 51 16.72 5.90 12.45
CA ARG A 51 17.85 6.52 13.16
C ARG A 51 17.50 7.91 13.66
N GLN A 52 16.90 8.76 12.81
CA GLN A 52 16.52 10.12 13.17
C GLN A 52 15.36 10.17 14.18
N ALA A 53 14.50 9.16 14.21
CA ALA A 53 13.48 9.00 15.23
C ALA A 53 14.06 8.63 16.62
N GLY A 54 15.38 8.45 16.73
CA GLY A 54 16.06 8.16 17.99
C GLY A 54 15.82 6.75 18.49
N ILE A 55 15.63 5.80 17.58
CA ILE A 55 15.66 4.36 17.88
C ILE A 55 17.12 3.94 17.90
N SER A 56 17.59 3.35 19.00
CA SER A 56 19.00 2.94 19.11
C SER A 56 19.31 1.69 18.28
N ASP A 57 20.59 1.47 17.97
CA ASP A 57 21.02 0.35 17.12
C ASP A 57 20.71 -1.04 17.74
N ASP A 58 20.54 -1.11 19.06
CA ASP A 58 20.16 -2.30 19.82
C ASP A 58 18.64 -2.51 19.93
N GLU A 59 17.83 -1.50 19.58
CA GLU A 59 16.38 -1.63 19.50
C GLU A 59 15.93 -2.25 18.16
N LYS A 60 14.73 -2.82 18.16
CA LYS A 60 14.06 -3.33 16.96
C LYS A 60 12.74 -2.61 16.78
N ILE A 61 12.35 -2.43 15.52
CA ILE A 61 11.04 -1.88 15.15
C ILE A 61 10.15 -2.97 14.57
N ILE A 62 8.85 -2.75 14.66
CA ILE A 62 7.85 -3.51 13.92
C ILE A 62 7.36 -2.63 12.77
N VAL A 63 7.40 -3.17 11.55
CA VAL A 63 6.93 -2.48 10.35
C VAL A 63 5.54 -2.98 9.99
N ILE A 64 4.57 -2.08 9.97
CA ILE A 64 3.19 -2.33 9.54
C ILE A 64 2.98 -1.56 8.23
N ALA A 65 2.50 -2.23 7.19
CA ALA A 65 2.41 -1.64 5.86
C ALA A 65 1.22 -2.18 5.04
N HIS A 66 0.79 -1.41 4.04
CA HIS A 66 -0.34 -1.69 3.14
C HIS A 66 0.05 -1.37 1.69
N ASP A 67 -0.50 -2.12 0.71
CA ASP A 67 -0.29 -1.95 -0.74
C ASP A 67 1.19 -1.72 -1.15
N TRP A 68 1.57 -0.58 -1.72
CA TRP A 68 2.95 -0.27 -2.07
C TRP A 68 3.90 -0.22 -0.88
N GLY A 69 3.40 0.14 0.31
CA GLY A 69 4.16 0.01 1.55
C GLY A 69 4.41 -1.46 1.88
N ALA A 70 3.43 -2.34 1.66
CA ALA A 70 3.62 -3.78 1.81
C ALA A 70 4.55 -4.33 0.71
N ALA A 71 4.52 -3.80 -0.51
CA ALA A 71 5.49 -4.15 -1.55
C ALA A 71 6.90 -3.71 -1.16
N ALA A 72 7.07 -2.51 -0.56
CA ALA A 72 8.33 -2.08 0.04
C ALA A 72 8.80 -3.05 1.13
N ALA A 73 7.88 -3.55 1.96
CA ALA A 73 8.18 -4.49 3.04
C ALA A 73 8.40 -5.97 2.58
N ASN A 74 7.70 -6.45 1.54
CA ASN A 74 7.58 -7.87 1.17
C ASN A 74 8.09 -8.18 -0.24
N ARG A 75 9.26 -7.66 -0.62
CA ARG A 75 9.92 -7.94 -1.91
C ARG A 75 10.35 -9.40 -2.07
N LEU A 76 9.37 -10.25 -2.36
CA LEU A 76 9.56 -11.65 -2.69
C LEU A 76 8.75 -12.06 -3.93
N ILE A 77 7.59 -11.41 -4.15
CA ILE A 77 6.63 -11.83 -5.19
C ILE A 77 7.01 -11.32 -6.59
N GLN A 78 7.85 -10.28 -6.73
CA GLN A 78 8.18 -9.70 -8.04
C GLN A 78 9.38 -10.35 -8.74
N PHE A 79 10.20 -11.15 -8.03
CA PHE A 79 11.46 -11.68 -8.56
C PHE A 79 11.34 -12.89 -9.48
N LYS A 80 10.17 -13.54 -9.51
CA LYS A 80 9.98 -14.77 -10.28
C LYS A 80 8.67 -14.78 -11.07
N PRO A 81 8.52 -13.89 -12.09
CA PRO A 81 7.37 -13.92 -12.98
C PRO A 81 7.22 -15.26 -13.73
N SER A 82 8.28 -16.04 -13.87
CA SER A 82 8.26 -17.40 -14.46
C SER A 82 7.72 -18.50 -13.55
N LEU A 83 7.57 -18.27 -12.24
CA LEU A 83 6.96 -19.22 -11.31
C LEU A 83 5.43 -19.07 -11.20
N VAL A 84 4.87 -17.96 -11.68
CA VAL A 84 3.42 -17.69 -11.63
C VAL A 84 2.82 -17.94 -13.01
N LYS A 85 2.22 -19.12 -13.22
CA LYS A 85 1.30 -19.34 -14.33
C LYS A 85 -0.01 -18.57 -14.06
N GLY A 86 -0.05 -17.32 -14.49
CA GLY A 86 -1.21 -16.42 -14.37
C GLY A 86 -0.94 -15.25 -13.42
N ALA A 87 -0.34 -14.18 -13.93
CA ALA A 87 -0.31 -12.91 -13.21
C ALA A 87 -1.73 -12.33 -13.18
N ALA A 88 -2.15 -11.83 -12.02
CA ALA A 88 -3.32 -10.98 -11.91
C ALA A 88 -3.21 -9.83 -12.93
N ASN A 89 -4.24 -9.70 -13.77
CA ASN A 89 -4.21 -8.86 -14.97
C ASN A 89 -4.45 -7.39 -14.58
N PHE A 90 -3.53 -6.79 -13.83
CA PHE A 90 -3.67 -5.42 -13.33
C PHE A 90 -3.35 -4.37 -14.39
N GLN A 91 -4.19 -4.29 -15.42
CA GLN A 91 -3.98 -3.39 -16.55
C GLN A 91 -3.96 -1.91 -16.14
N TYR A 92 -4.57 -1.56 -14.99
CA TYR A 92 -4.44 -0.23 -14.42
C TYR A 92 -2.99 0.19 -14.13
N GLN A 93 -2.12 -0.77 -13.78
CA GLN A 93 -0.72 -0.48 -13.46
C GLN A 93 0.06 -0.10 -14.72
N ALA A 94 -0.32 -0.64 -15.88
CA ALA A 94 0.25 -0.23 -17.16
C ALA A 94 -0.14 1.22 -17.49
N PHE A 95 -1.39 1.61 -17.22
CA PHE A 95 -1.82 3.00 -17.33
C PHE A 95 -1.01 3.90 -16.39
N PHE A 96 -0.91 3.57 -15.09
CA PHE A 96 -0.16 4.38 -14.13
C PHE A 96 1.34 4.48 -14.41
N ALA A 97 1.94 3.44 -15.02
CA ALA A 97 3.33 3.48 -15.46
C ALA A 97 3.55 4.38 -16.69
N SER A 98 2.51 4.67 -17.47
CA SER A 98 2.64 5.51 -18.67
C SER A 98 2.95 6.98 -18.30
N PRO A 99 3.80 7.68 -19.06
CA PRO A 99 4.06 9.11 -18.85
C PRO A 99 2.80 9.99 -18.96
N GLU A 100 1.87 9.64 -19.85
CA GLU A 100 0.65 10.39 -20.14
C GLU A 100 -0.33 10.39 -18.96
N SER A 101 -0.29 9.36 -18.11
CA SER A 101 -1.19 9.22 -16.97
C SER A 101 -1.10 10.38 -15.98
N THR A 102 0.07 10.97 -15.78
CA THR A 102 0.24 12.10 -14.86
C THR A 102 -0.62 13.29 -15.26
N ALA A 103 -0.60 13.66 -16.54
CA ALA A 103 -1.40 14.78 -17.04
C ALA A 103 -2.91 14.48 -16.93
N ILE A 104 -3.31 13.26 -17.29
CA ILE A 104 -4.72 12.84 -17.23
C ILE A 104 -5.22 12.82 -15.78
N ILE A 105 -4.46 12.25 -14.85
CA ILE A 105 -4.85 12.15 -13.45
C ILE A 105 -4.85 13.54 -12.79
N ASN A 106 -3.83 14.38 -13.03
CA ASN A 106 -3.81 15.73 -12.48
C ASN A 106 -5.00 16.58 -12.97
N ALA A 107 -5.37 16.48 -14.25
CA ALA A 107 -6.55 17.15 -14.78
C ALA A 107 -7.87 16.66 -14.15
N ASN A 108 -7.86 15.46 -13.56
CA ASN A 108 -9.03 14.78 -13.00
C ASN A 108 -8.85 14.43 -11.52
N ALA A 109 -8.06 15.22 -10.78
CA ALA A 109 -7.59 14.89 -9.43
C ALA A 109 -8.72 14.53 -8.46
N ASP A 110 -9.79 15.33 -8.39
CA ASP A 110 -10.95 15.05 -7.53
C ASP A 110 -11.60 13.70 -7.86
N ARG A 111 -11.92 13.45 -9.13
CA ARG A 111 -12.48 12.17 -9.59
C ARG A 111 -11.55 10.99 -9.31
N PHE A 112 -10.24 11.19 -9.48
CA PHE A 112 -9.27 10.15 -9.20
C PHE A 112 -9.20 9.81 -7.72
N VAL A 113 -9.13 10.79 -6.82
CA VAL A 113 -9.15 10.51 -5.36
C VAL A 113 -10.46 9.83 -4.96
N ARG A 114 -11.61 10.32 -5.47
CA ARG A 114 -12.92 9.69 -5.20
C ARG A 114 -12.97 8.23 -5.64
N LEU A 115 -12.45 7.93 -6.84
CA LEU A 115 -12.32 6.57 -7.35
C LEU A 115 -11.42 5.70 -6.47
N MET A 116 -10.26 6.23 -6.07
CA MET A 116 -9.30 5.44 -5.31
C MET A 116 -9.84 5.06 -3.92
N TYR A 117 -10.64 5.92 -3.28
CA TYR A 117 -11.17 5.69 -1.93
C TYR A 117 -12.62 5.16 -1.91
N THR A 118 -12.98 4.30 -2.86
CA THR A 118 -14.23 3.53 -2.82
C THR A 118 -14.09 2.21 -2.06
N SER A 119 -15.18 1.74 -1.46
CA SER A 119 -15.22 0.46 -0.75
C SER A 119 -15.37 -0.74 -1.71
N ALA A 120 -15.14 -1.97 -1.20
CA ALA A 120 -15.51 -3.18 -1.93
C ALA A 120 -17.00 -3.23 -2.31
N ARG A 121 -17.89 -2.62 -1.50
CA ARG A 121 -19.32 -2.55 -1.80
C ARG A 121 -19.59 -1.75 -3.06
N GLN A 122 -18.98 -0.57 -3.19
CA GLN A 122 -19.15 0.28 -4.37
C GLN A 122 -18.56 -0.36 -5.63
N ALA A 123 -17.43 -1.07 -5.49
CA ALA A 123 -16.85 -1.86 -6.56
C ALA A 123 -17.79 -3.00 -7.00
N ALA A 124 -18.34 -3.77 -6.05
CA ALA A 124 -19.28 -4.86 -6.32
C ALA A 124 -20.61 -4.37 -6.93
N ALA A 125 -21.03 -3.15 -6.59
CA ALA A 125 -22.21 -2.50 -7.17
C ALA A 125 -21.97 -1.96 -8.61
N GLY A 126 -20.72 -1.96 -9.09
CA GLY A 126 -20.37 -1.46 -10.42
C GLY A 126 -20.37 0.07 -10.52
N GLU A 127 -20.23 0.79 -9.40
CA GLU A 127 -20.16 2.26 -9.38
C GLU A 127 -18.84 2.80 -9.96
N VAL A 128 -17.81 1.96 -9.98
CA VAL A 128 -16.44 2.29 -10.40
C VAL A 128 -15.97 1.39 -11.56
N PRO A 129 -15.00 1.84 -12.37
CA PRO A 129 -14.45 1.05 -13.45
C PRO A 129 -13.72 -0.20 -12.93
N SER A 130 -13.61 -1.21 -13.79
CA SER A 130 -12.73 -2.36 -13.54
C SER A 130 -11.26 -1.93 -13.54
N PHE A 131 -10.52 -2.34 -12.52
CA PHE A 131 -9.07 -2.18 -12.44
C PHE A 131 -8.32 -3.19 -13.33
N GLU A 132 -8.97 -4.30 -13.68
CA GLU A 132 -8.39 -5.35 -14.52
C GLU A 132 -8.47 -5.04 -16.02
N LYS A 133 -9.47 -4.23 -16.43
CA LYS A 133 -9.68 -3.93 -17.85
C LYS A 133 -8.81 -2.77 -18.30
N ALA A 134 -7.97 -3.01 -19.30
CA ALA A 134 -7.12 -1.99 -19.91
C ALA A 134 -7.95 -0.78 -20.39
N GLY A 135 -7.46 0.42 -20.06
CA GLY A 135 -8.10 1.69 -20.43
C GLY A 135 -9.40 2.04 -19.69
N ALA A 136 -9.91 1.16 -18.81
CA ALA A 136 -11.19 1.42 -18.13
C ALA A 136 -11.10 2.61 -17.16
N ILE A 137 -10.03 2.69 -16.37
CA ILE A 137 -9.79 3.84 -15.48
C ILE A 137 -9.62 5.13 -16.28
N GLU A 138 -8.79 5.11 -17.32
CA GLU A 138 -8.57 6.28 -18.17
C GLU A 138 -9.88 6.78 -18.80
N THR A 139 -10.68 5.87 -19.34
CA THR A 139 -11.97 6.19 -19.96
C THR A 139 -12.92 6.80 -18.92
N TRP A 140 -13.00 6.21 -17.73
CA TRP A 140 -13.86 6.70 -16.66
C TRP A 140 -13.42 8.08 -16.16
N LEU A 141 -12.12 8.33 -16.00
CA LEU A 141 -11.59 9.63 -15.58
C LEU A 141 -11.87 10.74 -16.61
N LYS A 142 -11.89 10.41 -17.90
CA LYS A 142 -12.15 11.37 -18.98
C LYS A 142 -13.65 11.66 -19.18
N ASP A 143 -14.54 10.82 -18.66
CA ASP A 143 -15.99 11.00 -18.78
C ASP A 143 -16.52 11.93 -17.67
N GLU A 144 -16.77 13.20 -18.00
CA GLU A 144 -17.33 14.24 -17.11
C GLU A 144 -18.69 13.91 -16.50
N THR A 145 -19.40 12.92 -17.04
CA THR A 145 -20.65 12.44 -16.46
C THR A 145 -20.43 11.43 -15.33
N LYS A 146 -19.20 10.93 -15.16
CA LYS A 146 -18.84 9.95 -14.14
C LYS A 146 -18.26 10.61 -12.90
N THR A 147 -18.77 10.18 -11.75
CA THR A 147 -18.23 10.48 -10.43
C THR A 147 -18.71 9.41 -9.44
N VAL A 148 -18.11 9.40 -8.27
CA VAL A 148 -18.52 8.53 -7.15
C VAL A 148 -18.36 9.31 -5.84
N ILE A 149 -19.26 9.10 -4.89
CA ILE A 149 -19.09 9.61 -3.53
C ILE A 149 -18.26 8.57 -2.77
N PRO A 150 -17.04 8.89 -2.32
CA PRO A 150 -16.18 7.90 -1.68
C PRO A 150 -16.76 7.51 -0.31
N GLU A 151 -17.01 6.21 -0.08
CA GLU A 151 -17.46 5.73 1.24
C GLU A 151 -16.35 5.75 2.31
N LEU A 152 -15.08 5.78 1.91
CA LEU A 152 -13.94 5.62 2.82
C LEU A 152 -13.32 6.94 3.29
N LEU A 153 -13.89 8.07 2.87
CA LEU A 153 -13.44 9.41 3.22
C LEU A 153 -14.61 10.28 3.63
N THR A 154 -14.40 11.12 4.62
CA THR A 154 -15.26 12.29 4.82
C THR A 154 -14.95 13.34 3.75
N GLN A 155 -15.88 14.30 3.55
CA GLN A 155 -15.64 15.41 2.63
C GLN A 155 -14.44 16.26 3.10
N GLU A 156 -14.26 16.45 4.41
CA GLU A 156 -13.12 17.15 4.98
C GLU A 156 -11.79 16.45 4.66
N GLU A 157 -11.73 15.12 4.82
CA GLU A 157 -10.53 14.34 4.49
C GLU A 157 -10.20 14.41 2.99
N LEU A 158 -11.22 14.34 2.14
CA LEU A 158 -11.06 14.51 0.70
C LEU A 158 -10.50 15.89 0.36
N ASP A 159 -11.05 16.95 0.95
CA ASP A 159 -10.63 18.33 0.71
C ASP A 159 -9.17 18.54 1.13
N ILE A 160 -8.77 18.02 2.30
CA ILE A 160 -7.41 18.11 2.78
C ILE A 160 -6.45 17.38 1.84
N MET A 161 -6.72 16.12 1.48
CA MET A 161 -5.85 15.37 0.57
C MET A 161 -5.70 16.06 -0.78
N LEU A 162 -6.80 16.57 -1.36
CA LEU A 162 -6.74 17.33 -2.60
C LEU A 162 -5.92 18.62 -2.45
N SER A 163 -5.99 19.29 -1.30
CA SER A 163 -5.19 20.49 -1.02
C SER A 163 -3.69 20.18 -0.97
N GLU A 164 -3.29 19.10 -0.29
CA GLU A 164 -1.89 18.71 -0.16
C GLU A 164 -1.32 18.22 -1.50
N ILE A 165 -2.11 17.46 -2.27
CA ILE A 165 -1.73 17.04 -3.63
C ILE A 165 -1.50 18.25 -4.54
N LYS A 166 -2.37 19.26 -4.46
CA LYS A 166 -2.25 20.51 -5.25
C LYS A 166 -1.09 21.39 -4.78
N ALA A 167 -0.71 21.33 -3.51
CA ALA A 167 0.43 22.06 -2.98
C ALA A 167 1.77 21.46 -3.44
N GLY A 168 1.80 20.17 -3.77
CA GLY A 168 2.97 19.46 -4.31
C GLY A 168 3.06 19.47 -5.84
N VAL A 169 3.69 18.43 -6.40
CA VAL A 169 3.82 18.22 -7.86
C VAL A 169 2.65 17.44 -8.48
N GLY A 170 1.53 17.35 -7.75
CA GLY A 170 0.39 16.50 -8.08
C GLY A 170 0.72 15.01 -7.97
N PHE A 171 0.07 14.18 -8.77
CA PHE A 171 0.23 12.72 -8.74
C PHE A 171 1.50 12.20 -9.42
N GLY A 172 2.27 13.06 -10.10
CA GLY A 172 3.44 12.64 -10.88
C GLY A 172 4.47 11.87 -10.05
N ALA A 173 4.76 12.37 -8.84
CA ALA A 173 5.64 11.74 -7.87
C ALA A 173 5.07 10.40 -7.36
N MET A 174 3.80 10.37 -6.98
CA MET A 174 3.12 9.14 -6.50
C MET A 174 3.10 8.04 -7.57
N LEU A 175 2.96 8.41 -8.85
CA LEU A 175 2.94 7.46 -9.96
C LEU A 175 4.32 6.86 -10.27
N ASN A 176 5.42 7.46 -9.80
CA ASN A 176 6.76 6.92 -10.03
C ASN A 176 6.98 5.54 -9.38
N TYR A 177 6.23 5.19 -8.32
CA TYR A 177 6.23 3.82 -7.77
C TYR A 177 5.91 2.77 -8.86
N TYR A 178 4.99 3.06 -9.77
CA TYR A 178 4.62 2.17 -10.87
C TYR A 178 5.66 2.12 -12.00
N ARG A 179 6.54 3.12 -12.09
CA ARG A 179 7.57 3.27 -13.14
C ARG A 179 8.90 2.60 -12.79
N THR A 180 9.03 2.06 -11.58
CA THR A 180 10.29 1.50 -11.05
C THR A 180 10.48 0.01 -11.33
N ARG A 181 9.53 -0.68 -11.98
CA ARG A 181 9.55 -2.14 -12.16
C ARG A 181 10.87 -2.70 -12.69
N LYS A 182 11.36 -2.14 -13.80
CA LYS A 182 12.64 -2.56 -14.39
C LYS A 182 13.83 -2.25 -13.49
N ILE A 183 13.82 -1.08 -12.85
CA ILE A 183 14.89 -0.63 -11.96
C ILE A 183 15.00 -1.57 -10.76
N ASN A 184 13.87 -1.87 -10.12
CA ASN A 184 13.82 -2.81 -9.00
C ASN A 184 14.28 -4.21 -9.42
N TYR A 185 13.84 -4.72 -10.57
CA TYR A 185 14.32 -6.00 -11.09
C TYR A 185 15.85 -6.05 -11.18
N GLU A 186 16.48 -5.04 -11.78
CA GLU A 186 17.94 -5.03 -11.93
C GLU A 186 18.68 -4.91 -10.60
N LEU A 187 18.16 -4.11 -9.66
CA LEU A 187 18.77 -3.92 -8.34
C LEU A 187 18.65 -5.13 -7.42
N GLU A 188 17.65 -5.98 -7.65
CA GLU A 188 17.21 -6.97 -6.66
C GLU A 188 17.29 -8.43 -7.18
N LYS A 189 17.63 -8.64 -8.46
CA LYS A 189 17.68 -9.98 -9.11
C LYS A 189 18.57 -11.02 -8.41
N ASP A 190 19.56 -10.57 -7.64
CA ASP A 190 20.52 -11.43 -6.94
C ASP A 190 20.15 -11.66 -5.46
N LEU A 191 19.02 -11.12 -4.99
CA LEU A 191 18.57 -11.31 -3.60
C LEU A 191 18.08 -12.74 -3.31
N PRO A 192 18.25 -13.23 -2.06
CA PRO A 192 17.70 -14.51 -1.64
C PRO A 192 16.19 -14.62 -1.85
N GLN A 193 15.76 -15.83 -2.21
CA GLN A 193 14.37 -16.14 -2.57
C GLN A 193 13.53 -16.60 -1.37
N ASP A 194 14.14 -16.76 -0.20
CA ASP A 194 13.45 -16.94 1.07
C ASP A 194 13.79 -15.72 1.93
N VAL A 195 12.77 -14.91 2.22
CA VAL A 195 12.95 -13.63 2.91
C VAL A 195 12.80 -13.85 4.40
N ARG A 196 13.95 -13.83 5.10
CA ARG A 196 14.06 -13.76 6.57
C ARG A 196 13.11 -14.73 7.28
N PRO A 197 13.34 -16.05 7.16
CA PRO A 197 12.53 -17.06 7.85
C PRO A 197 12.57 -16.90 9.38
N ASP A 198 13.60 -16.24 9.90
CA ASP A 198 13.81 -15.90 11.30
C ASP A 198 12.91 -14.77 11.83
N ILE A 199 12.28 -13.99 10.97
CA ILE A 199 11.41 -12.87 11.37
C ILE A 199 9.93 -13.31 11.36
N PRO A 200 9.18 -13.11 12.46
CA PRO A 200 7.73 -13.26 12.49
C PRO A 200 7.02 -12.26 11.58
N LYS A 201 6.02 -12.73 10.85
CA LYS A 201 5.24 -11.93 9.90
C LYS A 201 3.75 -12.08 10.22
N LEU A 202 2.99 -11.02 10.00
CA LEU A 202 1.54 -11.04 10.00
C LEU A 202 1.04 -10.62 8.61
N MET A 203 0.14 -11.41 8.03
CA MET A 203 -0.55 -11.07 6.80
C MET A 203 -2.06 -11.02 7.06
N VAL A 204 -2.63 -9.82 6.99
CA VAL A 204 -4.08 -9.60 7.08
C VAL A 204 -4.65 -9.53 5.67
N ILE A 205 -5.57 -10.43 5.34
CA ILE A 205 -6.01 -10.67 3.96
C ILE A 205 -7.50 -10.37 3.81
N PRO A 206 -7.87 -9.35 3.02
CA PRO A 206 -9.29 -9.08 2.69
C PRO A 206 -9.89 -10.17 1.79
N SER A 207 -11.14 -10.56 2.04
CA SER A 207 -11.85 -11.53 1.18
C SER A 207 -12.40 -10.98 -0.13
N ALA A 208 -12.44 -9.65 -0.33
CA ALA A 208 -13.06 -9.00 -1.49
C ALA A 208 -12.19 -7.90 -2.12
N ASP A 209 -10.86 -8.01 -2.05
CA ASP A 209 -9.94 -7.03 -2.65
C ASP A 209 -9.91 -7.12 -4.19
N PRO A 210 -10.35 -6.06 -4.90
CA PRO A 210 -10.33 -6.02 -6.36
C PRO A 210 -8.93 -5.81 -6.97
N ALA A 211 -7.95 -5.41 -6.16
CA ALA A 211 -6.58 -5.10 -6.55
C ALA A 211 -5.58 -6.19 -6.15
N ILE A 212 -5.92 -7.16 -5.30
CA ILE A 212 -5.05 -8.30 -4.97
C ILE A 212 -5.88 -9.60 -4.97
N PRO A 213 -5.77 -10.46 -6.01
CA PRO A 213 -6.51 -11.71 -6.06
C PRO A 213 -6.13 -12.66 -4.92
N VAL A 214 -7.16 -13.33 -4.40
CA VAL A 214 -7.07 -14.40 -3.39
C VAL A 214 -6.02 -15.46 -3.73
N ALA A 215 -5.81 -15.77 -5.01
CA ALA A 215 -4.81 -16.75 -5.44
C ALA A 215 -3.36 -16.34 -5.07
N LEU A 216 -3.03 -15.05 -5.11
CA LEU A 216 -1.72 -14.54 -4.69
C LEU A 216 -1.55 -14.68 -3.17
N SER A 217 -2.61 -14.40 -2.42
CA SER A 217 -2.67 -14.58 -0.97
C SER A 217 -2.48 -16.05 -0.55
N VAL A 218 -3.15 -16.98 -1.23
CA VAL A 218 -2.99 -18.43 -1.01
C VAL A 218 -1.58 -18.93 -1.39
N HIS A 219 -0.94 -18.31 -2.39
CA HIS A 219 0.45 -18.64 -2.71
C HIS A 219 1.42 -18.14 -1.63
N ALA A 220 1.19 -16.93 -1.11
CA ALA A 220 1.98 -16.38 -0.01
C ALA A 220 1.89 -17.27 1.23
N GLU A 221 0.69 -17.75 1.57
CA GLU A 221 0.47 -18.72 2.67
C GLU A 221 1.32 -19.99 2.55
N LYS A 222 1.52 -20.48 1.33
CA LYS A 222 2.28 -21.72 1.08
C LYS A 222 3.79 -21.50 1.01
N SER A 223 4.23 -20.26 0.80
CA SER A 223 5.62 -19.96 0.44
C SER A 223 6.37 -19.16 1.51
N LEU A 224 5.65 -18.44 2.37
CA LEU A 224 6.22 -17.70 3.48
C LEU A 224 6.41 -18.60 4.70
N THR A 225 7.54 -18.43 5.36
CA THR A 225 7.86 -19.06 6.65
C THR A 225 7.68 -18.04 7.78
N ASN A 226 7.36 -18.53 8.97
CA ASN A 226 7.12 -17.72 10.17
C ASN A 226 6.07 -16.61 9.92
N VAL A 227 4.93 -17.01 9.33
CA VAL A 227 3.83 -16.10 8.98
C VAL A 227 2.55 -16.53 9.69
N GLU A 228 1.90 -15.57 10.34
CA GLU A 228 0.53 -15.66 10.82
C GLU A 228 -0.39 -15.04 9.76
N ILE A 229 -1.46 -15.73 9.40
CA ILE A 229 -2.39 -15.28 8.36
C ILE A 229 -3.78 -15.13 8.97
N VAL A 230 -4.36 -13.95 8.76
CA VAL A 230 -5.70 -13.63 9.23
C VAL A 230 -6.54 -13.18 8.04
N TRP A 231 -7.57 -13.97 7.72
CA TRP A 231 -8.54 -13.61 6.69
C TRP A 231 -9.63 -12.71 7.32
N LEU A 232 -9.84 -11.54 6.73
CA LEU A 232 -10.97 -10.67 7.05
C LEU A 232 -12.14 -11.06 6.15
N GLU A 233 -13.13 -11.73 6.74
CA GLU A 233 -14.35 -12.15 6.04
C GLU A 233 -15.29 -10.97 5.74
N GLY A 234 -16.19 -11.17 4.78
CA GLY A 234 -17.20 -10.20 4.37
C GLY A 234 -16.80 -9.36 3.14
N LEU A 235 -17.49 -8.24 2.94
CA LEU A 235 -17.16 -7.27 1.88
C LEU A 235 -16.03 -6.33 2.35
N CYS A 236 -14.88 -6.90 2.69
CA CYS A 236 -13.65 -6.16 2.99
C CYS A 236 -12.79 -6.11 1.73
N GLY A 237 -12.58 -4.90 1.21
CA GLY A 237 -11.81 -4.64 0.00
C GLY A 237 -10.36 -4.28 0.26
N HIS A 238 -9.81 -3.53 -0.70
CA HIS A 238 -8.39 -3.19 -0.75
C HIS A 238 -7.94 -2.36 0.46
N TRP A 239 -8.77 -1.45 0.95
CA TRP A 239 -8.41 -0.52 2.02
C TRP A 239 -8.78 -1.09 3.38
N VAL A 240 -8.22 -2.26 3.73
CA VAL A 240 -8.59 -3.04 4.93
C VAL A 240 -8.66 -2.21 6.21
N GLN A 241 -7.68 -1.33 6.40
CA GLN A 241 -7.57 -0.46 7.56
C GLN A 241 -8.63 0.66 7.61
N LEU A 242 -9.29 0.93 6.49
CA LEU A 242 -10.41 1.88 6.40
C LEU A 242 -11.77 1.18 6.38
N GLU A 243 -11.84 0.00 5.77
CA GLU A 243 -13.07 -0.79 5.62
C GLU A 243 -13.39 -1.60 6.88
N GLN A 244 -12.39 -2.08 7.61
CA GLN A 244 -12.51 -2.85 8.84
C GLN A 244 -11.59 -2.27 9.95
N PRO A 245 -11.76 -0.99 10.33
CA PRO A 245 -10.77 -0.30 11.14
C PRO A 245 -10.59 -0.91 12.53
N GLN A 246 -11.68 -1.36 13.18
CA GLN A 246 -11.64 -1.97 14.51
C GLN A 246 -10.96 -3.34 14.50
N GLU A 247 -11.26 -4.17 13.49
CA GLU A 247 -10.63 -5.49 13.35
C GLU A 247 -9.13 -5.35 13.08
N VAL A 248 -8.73 -4.46 12.17
CA VAL A 248 -7.30 -4.21 11.88
C VAL A 248 -6.58 -3.66 13.11
N GLU A 249 -7.16 -2.69 13.81
CA GLU A 249 -6.56 -2.15 15.04
C GLU A 249 -6.32 -3.27 16.06
N LYS A 250 -7.33 -4.12 16.28
CA LYS A 250 -7.27 -5.22 17.24
C LYS A 250 -6.24 -6.27 16.85
N ILE A 251 -6.34 -6.83 15.63
CA ILE A 251 -5.48 -7.93 15.16
C ILE A 251 -4.01 -7.50 15.20
N VAL A 252 -3.70 -6.32 14.67
CA VAL A 252 -2.33 -5.82 14.62
C VAL A 252 -1.83 -5.44 16.02
N GLY A 253 -2.66 -4.80 16.84
CA GLY A 253 -2.29 -4.42 18.21
C GLY A 253 -1.98 -5.64 19.07
N GLU A 254 -2.85 -6.65 19.05
CA GLU A 254 -2.64 -7.92 19.76
C GLU A 254 -1.43 -8.68 19.25
N TRP A 255 -1.14 -8.61 17.94
CA TRP A 255 0.06 -9.21 17.37
C TRP A 255 1.31 -8.50 17.88
N VAL A 256 1.38 -7.16 17.76
CA VAL A 256 2.50 -6.35 18.27
C VAL A 256 2.79 -6.64 19.74
N GLU A 257 1.77 -6.68 20.59
CA GLU A 257 1.90 -6.94 22.03
C GLU A 257 2.59 -8.28 22.33
N ARG A 258 2.33 -9.32 21.52
CA ARG A 258 2.99 -10.63 21.66
C ARG A 258 4.48 -10.57 21.39
N PHE A 259 4.92 -9.70 20.48
CA PHE A 259 6.32 -9.59 20.05
C PHE A 259 7.10 -8.50 20.79
N THR A 260 6.42 -7.60 21.52
CA THR A 260 7.05 -6.60 22.39
C THR A 260 7.09 -7.00 23.87
N ALA A 261 6.51 -8.15 24.23
CA ALA A 261 6.60 -8.68 25.60
C ALA A 261 8.06 -9.11 25.91
N LYS A 262 8.52 -8.79 27.13
CA LYS A 262 9.93 -8.78 27.58
C LYS A 262 10.78 -10.05 27.36
N ASP A 263 10.20 -11.16 26.93
CA ASP A 263 10.88 -12.44 26.77
C ASP A 263 10.82 -13.01 25.34
N TRP A 264 10.49 -12.19 24.33
CA TRP A 264 10.47 -12.66 22.95
C TRP A 264 11.89 -13.05 22.47
N THR A 265 12.08 -14.34 22.19
CA THR A 265 13.24 -14.89 21.50
C THR A 265 12.77 -15.53 20.18
N PRO A 266 13.40 -15.23 19.03
CA PRO A 266 13.02 -15.77 17.71
C PRO A 266 13.02 -17.30 17.65
#